data_AF-A0A8J4RHX0-F1
#
_entry.id   AF-A0A8J4RHX0-F1
#
_cell.length_a   1.000
_cell.length_b   1.000
_cell.length_c   1.000
_cell.angle_alpha   90.00
_cell.angle_beta   90.00
_cell.angle_gamma   90.00
#
_symmetry.space_group_name_H-M   'P 1'
#
loop_
_entity.id
_entity.type
_entity.pdbx_description
1 polymer ?
#
loop_
_entity_poly.entity_id
_entity_poly.type
_entity_poly.pdbx_seq_one_letter_code
_entity_poly.pdbx_strand_id
1 'polypeptide(L)'
;MKRRRLGLGFSPNGVVLYTLGGLENLQNAKKYYASTIDLTGGKNTRALFGICLCSSAIGQIAKGRNKDDKESPELQSLAATALEREYKHKASDKLSLLTAALKGLKVSS
;
A
#
# COMPACT_ATOMS: atom_id res chain seq x y z
N MET A 1 -26.17 11.76 -2.94
CA MET A 1 -24.94 12.04 -3.71
C MET A 1 -24.20 13.21 -3.06
N LYS A 2 -23.24 12.97 -2.16
CA LYS A 2 -22.52 14.04 -1.44
C LYS A 2 -21.05 13.99 -1.85
N ARG A 3 -20.72 14.76 -2.89
CA ARG A 3 -19.34 14.99 -3.34
C ARG A 3 -18.62 15.74 -2.21
N ARG A 4 -17.90 15.02 -1.34
CA ARG A 4 -16.90 15.63 -0.46
C ARG A 4 -15.71 16.00 -1.34
N ARG A 5 -15.62 17.29 -1.69
CA ARG A 5 -14.36 17.93 -2.07
C ARG A 5 -13.45 17.85 -0.85
N LEU A 6 -12.56 16.86 -0.81
CA LEU A 6 -11.38 16.92 0.03
C LEU A 6 -10.39 17.82 -0.70
N GLY A 7 -10.21 19.03 -0.16
CA GLY A 7 -9.17 19.97 -0.57
C GLY A 7 -7.79 19.49 -0.15
N LEU A 8 -7.34 18.38 -0.73
CA LEU A 8 -5.92 18.04 -0.84
C LEU A 8 -5.69 17.87 -2.34
N GLY A 9 -4.83 18.70 -2.91
CA GLY A 9 -4.49 18.67 -4.32
C GLY A 9 -4.30 17.23 -4.75
N PHE A 10 -5.05 16.82 -5.78
CA PHE A 10 -4.92 15.53 -6.44
C PHE A 10 -3.56 15.52 -7.16
N SER A 11 -2.48 15.48 -6.39
CA SER A 11 -1.15 15.25 -6.89
C SER A 11 -1.08 13.74 -7.13
N PRO A 12 -0.89 13.27 -8.38
CA PRO A 12 -0.92 11.84 -8.75
C PRO A 12 0.28 11.03 -8.21
N ASN A 13 0.89 11.52 -7.13
CA ASN A 13 2.28 11.30 -6.81
C ASN A 13 2.48 10.27 -5.71
N GLY A 14 1.52 9.35 -5.48
CA GLY A 14 1.76 8.21 -4.57
C GLY A 14 3.02 7.41 -4.95
N VAL A 15 3.28 7.25 -6.25
CA VAL A 15 4.51 6.65 -6.76
C VAL A 15 5.72 7.58 -6.62
N VAL A 16 5.55 8.88 -6.88
CA VAL A 16 6.65 9.86 -6.83
C VAL A 16 7.13 10.06 -5.39
N LEU A 17 6.22 10.16 -4.43
CA LEU A 17 6.54 10.25 -3.00
C LEU A 17 7.21 8.98 -2.50
N TYR A 18 6.79 7.81 -2.99
CA TYR A 18 7.49 6.55 -2.69
C TYR A 18 8.93 6.57 -3.21
N THR A 19 9.16 7.04 -4.44
CA THR A 19 10.50 7.12 -5.03
C THR A 19 11.39 8.19 -4.41
N LEU A 20 10.82 9.30 -3.94
CA LEU A 20 11.55 10.34 -3.22
C LEU A 20 12.10 9.83 -1.89
N GLY A 21 11.45 8.83 -1.30
CA GLY A 21 11.87 8.22 -0.05
C GLY A 21 11.78 9.18 1.15
N GLY A 22 12.20 8.70 2.32
CA GLY A 22 12.01 9.42 3.58
C GLY A 22 10.68 9.06 4.26
N LEU A 23 10.68 9.02 5.59
CA LEU A 23 9.56 8.53 6.40
C LEU A 23 8.26 9.30 6.10
N GLU A 24 8.36 10.62 6.06
CA GLU A 24 7.22 11.52 5.86
C GLU A 24 6.62 11.39 4.46
N ASN A 25 7.46 11.21 3.43
CA ASN A 25 7.01 10.98 2.07
C ASN A 25 6.37 9.60 1.91
N LEU A 26 6.88 8.57 2.58
CA LEU A 26 6.29 7.23 2.55
C LEU A 26 4.93 7.18 3.26
N GLN A 27 4.80 7.86 4.40
CA GLN A 27 3.52 8.01 5.09
C GLN A 27 2.50 8.78 4.22
N ASN A 28 2.93 9.85 3.55
CA ASN A 28 2.08 10.56 2.61
C ASN A 28 1.70 9.69 1.40
N ALA A 29 2.66 8.97 0.79
CA ALA A 29 2.41 8.03 -0.30
C ALA A 29 1.36 6.97 0.09
N LYS A 30 1.48 6.40 1.30
CA LYS A 30 0.51 5.45 1.84
C LYS A 30 -0.89 6.06 1.94
N LYS A 31 -1.02 7.29 2.46
CA LYS A 31 -2.32 7.99 2.52
C LYS A 31 -2.93 8.18 1.13
N TYR A 32 -2.14 8.56 0.13
CA TYR A 32 -2.61 8.68 -1.25
C TYR A 32 -3.07 7.34 -1.85
N TYR A 33 -2.34 6.24 -1.59
CA TYR A 33 -2.76 4.91 -2.02
C TYR A 33 -4.05 4.47 -1.31
N ALA A 34 -4.20 4.76 -0.02
CA ALA A 34 -5.42 4.47 0.73
C ALA A 34 -6.63 5.24 0.18
N SER A 35 -6.47 6.53 -0.12
CA SER A 35 -7.50 7.33 -0.79
C SER A 35 -7.81 6.79 -2.20
N THR A 36 -6.81 6.30 -2.93
CA THR A 36 -7.02 5.70 -4.25
C THR A 36 -7.80 4.39 -4.14
N ILE A 37 -7.52 3.57 -3.13
CA ILE A 37 -8.27 2.34 -2.83
C ILE A 37 -9.72 2.67 -2.50
N ASP A 38 -9.96 3.68 -1.66
CA ASP A 38 -11.31 4.15 -1.31
C ASP A 38 -12.09 4.63 -2.56
N LEU A 39 -11.45 5.45 -3.40
CA LEU A 39 -12.04 5.97 -4.64
C LEU A 39 -12.31 4.87 -5.69
N THR A 40 -11.47 3.84 -5.74
CA THR A 40 -11.59 2.74 -6.71
C THR A 40 -12.35 1.53 -6.16
N GLY A 41 -12.83 1.61 -4.91
CA GLY A 41 -13.51 0.52 -4.22
C GLY A 41 -12.66 -0.74 -4.10
N GLY A 42 -11.34 -0.60 -3.91
CA GLY A 42 -10.41 -1.73 -3.76
C GLY A 42 -10.09 -2.50 -5.04
N LYS A 43 -10.47 -2.01 -6.22
CA LYS A 43 -10.19 -2.67 -7.51
C LYS A 43 -8.83 -2.30 -8.12
N ASN A 44 -8.16 -1.29 -7.57
CA ASN A 44 -6.88 -0.83 -8.07
C ASN A 44 -5.72 -1.64 -7.45
N THR A 45 -5.29 -2.68 -8.17
CA THR A 45 -4.15 -3.53 -7.82
C THR A 45 -2.85 -2.74 -7.62
N ARG A 46 -2.63 -1.64 -8.35
CA ARG A 46 -1.44 -0.80 -8.19
C ARG A 46 -1.44 -0.07 -6.85
N ALA A 47 -2.59 0.41 -6.41
CA ALA A 47 -2.71 1.08 -5.12
C ALA A 47 -2.58 0.10 -3.95
N LEU A 48 -3.15 -1.09 -4.07
CA LEU A 48 -2.99 -2.16 -3.07
C LEU A 48 -1.52 -2.57 -2.91
N PHE A 49 -0.80 -2.75 -4.03
CA PHE A 49 0.63 -3.06 -3.99
C PHE A 49 1.45 -1.90 -3.42
N GLY A 50 1.08 -0.65 -3.74
CA GLY A 50 1.68 0.55 -3.17
C GLY A 50 1.60 0.61 -1.64
N ILE A 51 0.46 0.24 -1.05
CA ILE A 51 0.31 0.12 0.42
C ILE A 51 1.32 -0.90 0.98
N CYS A 52 1.42 -2.09 0.37
CA CYS A 52 2.33 -3.14 0.82
C CYS A 52 3.79 -2.68 0.79
N LEU A 53 4.19 -1.99 -0.27
CA LEU A 53 5.53 -1.43 -0.45
C LEU A 53 5.83 -0.32 0.56
N CYS A 54 4.91 0.64 0.73
CA CYS A 54 5.08 1.73 1.69
C CYS A 54 5.22 1.19 3.11
N SER A 55 4.35 0.26 3.52
CA SER A 55 4.43 -0.34 4.85
C SER A 55 5.74 -1.11 5.08
N SER A 56 6.24 -1.84 4.08
CA SER A 56 7.54 -2.51 4.19
C SER A 56 8.69 -1.50 4.29
N ALA A 57 8.70 -0.48 3.44
CA ALA A 57 9.73 0.57 3.45
C ALA A 57 9.74 1.38 4.76
N ILE A 58 8.56 1.76 5.27
CA ILE A 58 8.40 2.39 6.58
C ILE A 58 8.95 1.48 7.67
N GLY A 59 8.60 0.18 7.65
CA GLY A 59 9.09 -0.80 8.61
C GLY A 59 10.62 -0.95 8.59
N GLN A 60 11.26 -0.91 7.42
CA GLN A 60 12.73 -0.96 7.30
C GLN A 60 13.40 0.29 7.86
N ILE A 61 12.83 1.47 7.58
CA ILE A 61 13.37 2.76 8.05
C ILE A 61 13.14 2.92 9.56
N ALA A 62 11.98 2.49 10.07
CA ALA A 62 11.64 2.52 11.49
C ALA A 62 12.46 1.53 12.32
N LYS A 63 12.99 0.45 11.72
CA LYS A 63 13.83 -0.55 12.41
C LYS A 63 15.12 0.03 13.02
N GLY A 64 15.56 1.22 12.60
CA GLY A 64 16.68 1.95 13.19
C GLY A 64 16.28 3.08 14.15
N ARG A 65 14.99 3.42 14.25
CA ARG A 65 14.48 4.55 15.05
C ARG A 65 13.53 3.98 16.12
N ASN A 66 14.06 3.78 17.33
CA ASN A 66 13.28 3.30 18.47
C ASN A 66 12.19 4.33 18.84
N LYS A 67 10.94 4.14 18.39
CA LYS A 67 9.67 4.37 19.12
C LYS A 67 8.47 4.50 18.17
N ASP A 68 7.49 3.64 18.44
CA ASP A 68 6.06 3.99 18.53
C ASP A 68 5.30 4.48 17.28
N ASP A 69 5.53 3.88 16.11
CA ASP A 69 4.52 3.95 15.05
C ASP A 69 4.08 2.53 14.72
N LYS A 70 3.16 2.00 15.55
CA LYS A 70 2.38 0.79 15.26
C LYS A 70 1.43 1.10 14.10
N GLU A 71 1.98 1.40 12.94
CA GLU A 71 1.21 1.69 11.74
C GLU A 71 0.69 0.35 11.18
N SER A 72 -0.63 0.18 11.24
CA SER A 72 -1.38 -1.08 11.11
C SER A 72 -0.79 -2.09 10.12
N PRO A 73 -0.17 -3.19 10.62
CA PRO A 73 0.02 -4.41 9.82
C PRO A 73 -1.31 -4.91 9.23
N GLU A 74 -2.45 -4.57 9.85
CA GLU A 74 -3.78 -4.91 9.35
C GLU A 74 -4.08 -4.34 7.96
N LEU A 75 -3.69 -3.08 7.67
CA LEU A 75 -3.89 -2.48 6.34
C LEU A 75 -3.04 -3.17 5.28
N GLN A 76 -1.84 -3.60 5.67
CA GLN A 76 -0.92 -4.34 4.81
C GLN A 76 -1.48 -5.74 4.50
N SER A 77 -1.95 -6.46 5.52
CA SER A 77 -2.59 -7.77 5.37
C SER A 77 -3.90 -7.71 4.57
N LEU A 78 -4.71 -6.68 4.78
CA LEU A 78 -5.93 -6.42 3.99
C LEU A 78 -5.61 -6.16 2.52
N ALA A 79 -4.58 -5.35 2.24
CA ALA A 79 -4.14 -5.08 0.88
C ALA A 79 -3.60 -6.34 0.19
N ALA A 80 -2.83 -7.16 0.92
CA ALA A 80 -2.34 -8.45 0.45
C ALA A 80 -3.48 -9.41 0.11
N THR A 81 -4.44 -9.56 1.01
CA THR A 81 -5.62 -10.43 0.80
C THR A 81 -6.44 -9.98 -0.40
N ALA A 82 -6.62 -8.66 -0.56
CA ALA A 82 -7.32 -8.09 -1.72
C ALA A 82 -6.55 -8.34 -3.04
N LEU A 83 -5.22 -8.21 -3.02
CA LEU A 83 -4.36 -8.53 -4.16
C LEU A 83 -4.46 -10.01 -4.53
N GLU A 84 -4.36 -10.91 -3.55
CA GLU A 84 -4.47 -12.35 -3.81
C GLU A 84 -5.81 -12.72 -4.43
N ARG A 85 -6.91 -12.13 -3.94
CA ARG A 85 -8.25 -12.33 -4.53
C ARG A 85 -8.34 -11.85 -5.98
N GLU A 86 -7.82 -10.64 -6.25
CA GLU A 86 -7.81 -10.10 -7.61
C GLU A 86 -6.94 -10.95 -8.56
N TYR A 87 -5.76 -11.40 -8.09
CA TYR A 87 -4.88 -12.25 -8.89
C TYR A 87 -5.46 -13.65 -9.10
N LYS A 88 -6.15 -14.26 -8.13
CA LYS A 88 -6.90 -15.52 -8.34
C LYS A 88 -7.89 -15.40 -9.48
N HIS A 89 -8.60 -14.28 -9.55
CA HIS A 89 -9.65 -14.06 -10.54
C HIS A 89 -9.11 -13.64 -11.92
N LYS A 90 -8.08 -12.77 -11.97
CA LYS A 90 -7.58 -12.19 -13.23
C LYS A 90 -6.34 -12.88 -13.80
N ALA A 91 -5.52 -13.51 -12.98
CA ALA A 91 -4.22 -14.05 -13.37
C ALA A 91 -3.74 -15.14 -12.40
N SER A 92 -4.50 -16.23 -12.30
CA SER A 92 -4.22 -17.34 -11.36
C SER A 92 -2.80 -17.92 -11.52
N ASP A 93 -2.30 -17.95 -12.76
CA ASP A 93 -0.94 -18.40 -13.11
C ASP A 93 0.18 -17.57 -12.43
N LYS A 94 -0.08 -16.28 -12.18
CA LYS A 94 0.89 -15.34 -11.57
C LYS A 94 0.76 -15.23 -10.05
N LEU A 95 -0.14 -16.01 -9.45
CA LEU A 95 -0.40 -15.94 -8.02
C LEU A 95 0.81 -16.37 -7.20
N SER A 96 1.52 -17.40 -7.65
CA SER A 96 2.76 -17.88 -7.02
C SER A 96 3.83 -16.79 -6.93
N LEU A 97 3.97 -15.97 -7.99
CA LEU A 97 4.88 -14.84 -8.03
C LEU A 97 4.45 -13.71 -7.09
N LEU A 98 3.15 -13.42 -7.01
CA LEU A 98 2.60 -12.45 -6.08
C LEU A 98 2.86 -12.87 -4.63
N THR A 99 2.53 -14.11 -4.27
CA THR A 99 2.73 -14.65 -2.92
C THR A 99 4.21 -14.65 -2.54
N ALA A 100 5.11 -14.99 -3.47
CA ALA A 100 6.55 -14.91 -3.26
C ALA A 100 7.02 -13.46 -2.99
N ALA A 101 6.51 -12.49 -3.76
CA ALA A 101 6.82 -11.07 -3.56
C ALA A 101 6.30 -10.54 -2.21
N LEU A 102 5.06 -10.88 -1.83
CA LEU A 102 4.45 -10.50 -0.56
C LEU A 102 5.22 -11.11 0.63
N LYS A 103 5.67 -12.36 0.51
CA LYS A 103 6.52 -13.02 1.51
C LYS A 103 7.86 -12.31 1.67
N GLY A 104 8.51 -11.91 0.57
CA GLY A 104 9.74 -11.12 0.58
C GLY A 104 9.57 -9.75 1.26
N LEU A 105 8.39 -9.16 1.16
CA LEU A 105 8.04 -7.89 1.80
C LEU A 105 7.66 -8.01 3.28
N LYS A 106 7.67 -9.24 3.85
CA LYS A 106 7.14 -9.57 5.19
C LYS A 106 5.68 -9.19 5.40
N VAL A 107 4.90 -9.26 4.32
CA VAL A 107 3.48 -8.89 4.31
C VAL A 107 2.59 -10.08 4.69
N SER A 108 3.07 -11.31 4.53
CA SER A 108 2.39 -12.52 4.99
C SER A 108 3.31 -13.25 5.96
N SER A 109 2.84 -13.46 7.19
CA SER A 109 3.35 -14.52 8.07
C SER A 109 2.85 -15.89 7.60
#